data_AF-A0A821J381-F1
#
_entry.id   AF-A0A821J381-F1
#
_cell.length_a   1.000
_cell.length_b   1.000
_cell.length_c   1.000
_cell.angle_alpha   90.00
_cell.angle_beta   90.00
_cell.angle_gamma   90.00
#
_symmetry.space_group_name_H-M   'P 1'
#
loop_
_entity.id
_entity.type
_entity.pdbx_description
1 polymer ?
#
loop_
_entity_poly.entity_id
_entity_poly.type
_entity_poly.pdbx_seq_one_letter_code
_entity_poly.pdbx_strand_id
1 'polypeptide(L)' 'ARYTLMYTYPYAYYQEDTVDRTLFENIQAQLEVEIENLSYQIERSTTHNRGDIENQRHIVERRRQTLLLKYFPKSNT' A
#
# COMPACT_ATOMS: atom_id res chain seq x y z
N ALA A 1 -5.89 2.97 2.66
CA ALA A 1 -4.89 2.08 2.02
C ALA A 1 -5.55 0.93 1.25
N ARG A 2 -6.48 0.14 1.84
CA ARG A 2 -7.23 -0.92 1.13
C ARG A 2 -7.88 -0.46 -0.18
N TYR A 3 -8.56 0.68 -0.19
CA TYR A 3 -9.12 1.25 -1.43
C TYR A 3 -8.05 1.45 -2.52
N THR A 4 -6.87 1.97 -2.18
CA THR A 4 -5.77 2.13 -3.14
C THR A 4 -5.28 0.78 -3.67
N LEU A 5 -5.13 -0.22 -2.80
CA LEU A 5 -4.74 -1.58 -3.18
C LEU A 5 -5.77 -2.23 -4.13
N MET A 6 -7.07 -1.97 -3.96
CA MET A 6 -8.07 -2.48 -4.90
C MET A 6 -7.87 -1.94 -6.31
N TYR A 7 -7.44 -0.69 -6.47
CA TYR A 7 -7.17 -0.08 -7.77
C TYR A 7 -5.83 -0.50 -8.38
N THR A 8 -4.89 -1.07 -7.60
CA THR A 8 -3.63 -1.55 -8.16
C THR A 8 -3.80 -2.86 -8.93
N TYR A 9 -4.77 -3.72 -8.60
CA TYR A 9 -4.97 -4.98 -9.34
C TYR A 9 -5.46 -4.79 -10.78
N PRO A 10 -6.49 -3.95 -11.07
CA PRO A 10 -6.86 -3.66 -12.45
C PRO A 10 -5.72 -2.99 -13.22
N TYR A 11 -4.96 -2.09 -12.58
CA TYR A 11 -3.80 -1.48 -13.20
C TYR A 11 -2.74 -2.53 -13.59
N ALA A 12 -2.41 -3.47 -12.69
CA ALA A 12 -1.48 -4.56 -12.95
C ALA A 12 -1.94 -5.46 -14.09
N TYR A 13 -3.24 -5.77 -14.17
CA TYR A 13 -3.82 -6.65 -15.18
C TYR A 13 -3.61 -6.14 -16.61
N TYR A 14 -3.68 -4.82 -16.82
CA TYR A 14 -3.50 -4.20 -18.13
C TYR A 14 -2.06 -3.76 -18.42
N GLN A 15 -1.12 -3.98 -17.51
CA GLN A 15 0.30 -3.65 -17.71
C GLN A 15 1.04 -4.74 -18.50
N GLU A 16 1.82 -4.33 -19.48
CA GLU A 16 2.70 -5.24 -20.22
C GLU A 16 3.82 -5.81 -19.33
N ASP A 17 4.24 -7.04 -19.64
CA ASP A 17 5.39 -7.73 -19.03
C ASP A 17 6.69 -6.94 -19.24
N THR A 18 6.99 -6.03 -18.33
CA THR A 18 8.17 -5.16 -18.36
C THR A 18 8.89 -5.15 -17.01
N VAL A 19 10.14 -4.69 -16.99
CA VAL A 19 10.92 -4.52 -15.74
C VAL A 19 10.21 -3.56 -14.77
N ASP A 20 9.49 -2.56 -15.29
CA ASP A 20 8.72 -1.64 -14.48
C ASP A 20 7.49 -2.30 -13.85
N ARG A 21 6.86 -3.27 -14.54
CA ARG A 21 5.78 -4.09 -13.97
C ARG A 21 6.26 -4.91 -12.77
N THR A 22 7.42 -5.56 -12.88
CA THR A 22 8.01 -6.30 -11.75
C THR A 22 8.27 -5.37 -10.55
N LEU A 23 8.73 -4.15 -10.80
CA LEU A 23 8.94 -3.17 -9.74
C LEU A 23 7.62 -2.68 -9.12
N PHE A 24 6.60 -2.49 -9.94
CA PHE A 24 5.25 -2.18 -9.49
C PHE A 24 4.69 -3.28 -8.59
N GLU A 25 4.73 -4.53 -9.03
CA GLU A 25 4.25 -5.71 -8.29
C GLU A 25 4.98 -5.84 -6.94
N ASN A 26 6.30 -5.63 -6.92
CA ASN A 26 7.08 -5.63 -5.68
C ASN A 26 6.62 -4.55 -4.70
N ILE A 27 6.32 -3.34 -5.19
CA ILE A 27 5.83 -2.23 -4.36
C ILE A 27 4.38 -2.49 -3.91
N GLN A 28 3.54 -3.07 -4.77
CA GLN A 28 2.18 -3.48 -4.43
C GLN A 28 2.18 -4.55 -3.33
N ALA A 29 2.99 -5.59 -3.46
CA ALA A 29 3.10 -6.67 -2.48
C ALA A 29 3.58 -6.16 -1.12
N GLN A 30 4.56 -5.25 -1.09
CA GLN A 30 4.99 -4.60 0.16
C GLN A 30 3.84 -3.81 0.80
N LEU A 31 3.06 -3.07 0.02
CA LEU A 31 1.92 -2.33 0.54
C LEU A 31 0.84 -3.28 1.09
N GLU A 32 0.57 -4.39 0.41
CA GLU A 32 -0.38 -5.42 0.84
C GLU A 32 0.00 -6.03 2.19
N VAL A 33 1.26 -6.45 2.35
CA VAL A 33 1.79 -6.99 3.61
C VAL A 33 1.62 -6.00 4.76
N GLU A 34 1.95 -4.72 4.55
CA GLU A 34 1.84 -3.73 5.61
C GLU A 34 0.38 -3.41 5.99
N ILE A 35 -0.53 -3.46 5.01
CA ILE A 35 -1.97 -3.34 5.25
C ILE A 35 -2.48 -4.52 6.07
N GLU A 36 -2.06 -5.74 5.75
CA GLU A 36 -2.42 -6.93 6.50
C GLU A 36 -1.88 -6.87 7.94
N ASN A 37 -0.61 -6.51 8.13
CA ASN A 37 -0.02 -6.29 9.45
C ASN A 37 -0.79 -5.27 10.28
N LEU A 38 -1.17 -4.13 9.68
CA LEU A 38 -1.98 -3.13 10.36
C LEU A 38 -3.37 -3.68 10.73
N SER A 39 -3.99 -4.43 9.83
CA SER A 39 -5.31 -5.03 10.05
C SER A 39 -5.26 -6.02 11.22
N TYR A 40 -4.26 -6.90 11.22
CA TYR A 40 -4.01 -7.85 12.29
C TYR A 40 -3.78 -7.16 13.64
N GLN A 41 -2.99 -6.08 13.67
CA GLN A 41 -2.76 -5.30 14.89
C GLN A 41 -4.04 -4.65 15.40
N ILE A 42 -4.85 -4.05 14.53
CA ILE A 42 -6.13 -3.43 14.91
C ILE A 42 -7.07 -4.48 15.50
N GLU A 43 -7.24 -5.62 14.82
CA GLU A 43 -8.14 -6.69 15.23
C GLU A 43 -7.78 -7.29 16.60
N ARG A 44 -6.48 -7.34 16.92
CA ARG A 44 -5.98 -7.90 18.19
C ARG A 44 -5.66 -6.85 19.25
N SER A 45 -5.79 -5.56 18.93
CA SER A 45 -5.40 -4.51 19.85
C SER A 45 -6.35 -4.42 21.05
N THR A 46 -5.76 -4.36 22.25
CA THR A 46 -6.45 -3.92 23.47
C THR A 46 -6.09 -2.45 23.78
N THR A 47 -6.79 -1.81 24.72
CA THR A 47 -6.83 -0.37 25.01
C THR A 47 -5.49 0.39 25.10
N HIS A 48 -4.35 -0.30 25.23
CA HIS A 48 -3.01 0.28 25.40
C HIS A 48 -2.09 0.23 24.16
N ASN A 49 -2.53 -0.24 23.00
CA ASN A 49 -1.64 -0.44 21.82
C ASN A 49 -1.67 0.74 20.80
N ARG A 50 -2.12 1.93 21.22
CA ARG A 50 -2.36 3.04 20.30
C ARG A 50 -1.10 3.50 19.57
N GLY A 51 0.05 3.57 20.25
CA GLY A 51 1.32 4.01 19.67
C GLY A 51 1.80 3.10 18.54
N ASP A 52 1.72 1.79 18.73
CA ASP A 52 2.13 0.80 17.73
C ASP A 52 1.23 0.83 16.49
N ILE A 53 -0.09 0.93 16.69
CA ILE A 53 -1.06 1.07 15.59
C ILE A 53 -0.80 2.34 14.79
N GLU A 54 -0.52 3.45 15.46
CA GLU A 54 -0.27 4.74 14.80
C GLU A 54 1.03 4.72 14.01
N ASN A 55 2.09 4.10 14.55
CA ASN A 55 3.34 3.86 13.84
C ASN A 55 3.13 2.96 12.61
N GLN A 56 2.41 1.84 12.77
CA GLN A 56 2.10 0.94 11.67
C GLN A 56 1.24 1.62 10.60
N ARG A 57 0.29 2.47 11.00
CA ARG A 57 -0.51 3.28 10.07
C ARG A 57 0.36 4.24 9.27
N HIS A 58 1.36 4.86 9.90
CA HIS A 58 2.30 5.73 9.22
C HIS A 58 3.16 4.97 8.20
N ILE A 59 3.63 3.76 8.53
CA ILE A 59 4.36 2.89 7.59
C ILE A 59 3.49 2.58 6.35
N VAL A 60 2.25 2.14 6.57
CA VAL A 60 1.30 1.87 5.48
C VAL A 60 1.09 3.10 4.59
N GLU A 61 0.90 4.28 5.19
CA GLU A 61 0.67 5.51 4.43
C GLU A 61 1.91 5.92 3.62
N ARG A 62 3.11 5.77 4.17
CA ARG A 62 4.37 6.01 3.46
C ARG A 62 4.52 5.10 2.24
N ARG A 63 4.22 3.80 2.38
CA ARG A 63 4.24 2.85 1.25
C ARG A 63 3.22 3.23 0.17
N ARG A 64 2.01 3.60 0.59
CA ARG A 64 0.94 4.06 -0.30
C ARG A 64 1.36 5.30 -1.10
N GLN A 65 1.99 6.28 -0.44
CA GLN A 65 2.47 7.50 -1.10
C GLN A 65 3.57 7.20 -2.11
N THR A 66 4.54 6.34 -1.78
CA THR A 66 5.59 5.93 -2.72
C THR A 66 5.00 5.29 -3.97
N LEU A 67 4.02 4.38 -3.81
CA LEU A 67 3.32 3.76 -4.94
C LEU A 67 2.59 4.81 -5.80
N LEU A 68 1.84 5.71 -5.18
CA LEU A 68 1.08 6.72 -5.91
C LEU A 68 1.96 7.74 -6.64
N LEU A 69 3.01 8.24 -5.99
CA LEU A 69 3.92 9.21 -6.61
C LEU A 69 4.60 8.64 -7.85
N LYS A 70 4.89 7.34 -7.84
CA LYS A 70 5.61 6.68 -8.92
C LYS A 70 4.72 6.26 -10.09
N TYR A 71 3.54 5.72 -9.79
CA TYR A 71 2.68 5.06 -10.80
C TYR A 71 1.36 5.78 -11.07
N PHE A 72 0.96 6.71 -10.20
CA PHE A 72 -0.26 7.50 -10.34
C PHE A 72 0.01 8.99 -10.10
N PRO A 73 0.99 9.59 -10.82
CA PRO A 73 1.28 11.00 -10.66
C PRO A 73 0.04 11.83 -11.00
N LYS A 74 -0.21 12.89 -10.22
CA LYS A 74 -1.27 13.84 -10.57
C LYS A 74 -0.95 14.44 -11.94
N SER A 75 -1.89 14.34 -12.88
CA SER A 75 -1.83 15.12 -14.11
C SER A 75 -1.87 16.60 -13.74
N ASN A 76 -0.82 17.35 -14.10
CA ASN A 76 -0.86 18.81 -14.05
C ASN A 76 -1.98 19.27 -14.99
N THR A 77 -3.12 19.61 -14.41
CA THR A 77 -4.28 20.20 -15.10
C THR A 77 -4.49 21.58 -14.51
#